data_AF-A0A060CJM1-F1
#
_entry.id   AF-A0A060CJM1-F1
#
_cell.length_a   1.000
_cell.length_b   1.000
_cell.length_c   1.000
_cell.angle_alpha   90.00
_cell.angle_beta   90.00
_cell.angle_gamma   90.00
#
_symmetry.space_group_name_H-M   'P 1'
#
loop_
_entity.id
_entity.type
_entity.pdbx_description
1 polymer ?
#
loop_
_entity_poly.entity_id
_entity_poly.type
_entity_poly.pdbx_seq_one_letter_code
_entity_poly.pdbx_strand_id
1 'polypeptide(L)'
;MRLLYDARYIRTDFHDGVSRFSTELGRALFQRCSHTGDELIFLICDPAQLRLLPDGIRALQLHEPTSILEPTTPQALNALHPDVVFSPMPTMGSLGRTYALILTQHDLIYYHHRTPPADLPLWLRIGWRASS
;
A
#
# COMPACT_ATOMS: atom_id res chain seq x y z
N MET A 1 -3.77 -11.66 15.75
CA MET A 1 -2.92 -10.54 15.32
C MET A 1 -3.76 -9.49 14.61
N ARG A 2 -3.30 -8.24 14.56
CA ARG A 2 -3.86 -7.15 13.74
C ARG A 2 -2.91 -6.85 12.58
N LEU A 3 -3.37 -7.16 11.37
CA LEU A 3 -2.65 -6.95 10.11
C LEU A 3 -3.31 -5.80 9.35
N LEU A 4 -2.52 -4.78 8.98
CA LEU A 4 -2.93 -3.77 8.02
C LEU A 4 -2.40 -4.15 6.64
N TYR A 5 -3.26 -4.09 5.64
CA TYR A 5 -2.93 -4.39 4.26
C TYR A 5 -3.10 -3.15 3.38
N ASP A 6 -2.03 -2.67 2.79
CA ASP A 6 -2.06 -1.48 1.93
C ASP A 6 -2.66 -1.80 0.56
N ALA A 7 -3.94 -1.48 0.40
CA ALA A 7 -4.70 -1.65 -0.85
C ALA A 7 -4.72 -0.37 -1.70
N ARG A 8 -4.06 0.71 -1.27
CA ARG A 8 -4.07 2.01 -1.96
C ARG A 8 -3.51 1.94 -3.39
N TYR A 9 -2.67 0.95 -3.69
CA TYR A 9 -2.11 0.72 -5.02
C TYR A 9 -3.00 -0.11 -5.95
N ILE A 10 -4.16 -0.58 -5.47
CA ILE A 10 -5.13 -1.25 -6.34
C ILE A 10 -5.82 -0.18 -7.17
N ARG A 11 -5.53 -0.19 -8.47
CA ARG A 11 -6.13 0.73 -9.42
C ARG A 11 -7.57 0.35 -9.74
N THR A 12 -8.42 1.35 -9.91
CA THR A 12 -9.85 1.21 -10.21
C THR A 12 -10.19 1.42 -11.68
N ASP A 13 -9.24 1.93 -12.47
CA ASP A 13 -9.41 2.37 -13.86
C ASP A 13 -8.93 1.35 -14.89
N PHE A 14 -7.82 0.65 -14.62
CA PHE A 14 -7.30 -0.42 -15.47
C PHE A 14 -6.53 -1.49 -14.71
N HIS A 15 -6.37 -2.65 -15.35
CA HIS A 15 -5.72 -3.81 -14.77
C HIS A 15 -4.21 -3.79 -15.04
N ASP A 16 -3.40 -3.58 -14.00
CA ASP A 16 -1.95 -3.81 -14.03
C ASP A 16 -1.54 -5.01 -13.14
N GLY A 17 -0.26 -5.39 -13.24
CA GLY A 17 0.27 -6.53 -12.50
C GLY A 17 0.21 -6.34 -10.98
N VAL A 18 0.46 -5.11 -10.50
CA VAL A 18 0.45 -4.78 -9.07
C VAL A 18 -0.96 -4.86 -8.51
N SER A 19 -1.97 -4.33 -9.20
CA SER A 19 -3.37 -4.39 -8.78
C SER A 19 -3.87 -5.82 -8.74
N ARG A 20 -3.55 -6.63 -9.76
CA ARG A 20 -3.93 -8.07 -9.77
C ARG A 20 -3.27 -8.82 -8.62
N PHE A 21 -1.97 -8.67 -8.45
CA PHE A 21 -1.24 -9.30 -7.34
C PHE A 21 -1.83 -8.89 -5.99
N SER A 22 -2.02 -7.58 -5.79
CA SER A 22 -2.50 -7.02 -4.53
C SER A 22 -3.93 -7.45 -4.21
N THR A 23 -4.78 -7.57 -5.23
CA THR A 23 -6.17 -8.05 -5.07
C THR A 23 -6.20 -9.52 -4.67
N GLU A 24 -5.45 -10.38 -5.37
CA GLU A 24 -5.46 -11.82 -5.10
C GLU A 24 -4.78 -12.16 -3.77
N LEU A 25 -3.68 -11.49 -3.44
CA LEU A 25 -3.02 -11.65 -2.14
C LEU A 25 -3.94 -11.17 -1.00
N GLY A 26 -4.60 -10.02 -1.16
CA GLY A 26 -5.57 -9.52 -0.19
C GLY A 26 -6.73 -10.50 0.03
N ARG A 27 -7.23 -11.12 -1.04
CA ARG A 27 -8.28 -12.15 -0.98
C ARG A 27 -7.83 -13.40 -0.22
N ALA A 28 -6.63 -13.91 -0.52
CA ALA A 28 -6.06 -15.07 0.17
C ALA A 28 -5.80 -14.78 1.66
N LEU A 29 -5.29 -13.59 1.98
CA LEU A 29 -5.09 -13.15 3.35
C LEU A 29 -6.41 -13.04 4.11
N PHE A 30 -7.45 -12.47 3.49
CA PHE A 30 -8.76 -12.37 4.11
C PHE A 30 -9.30 -13.75 4.50
N GLN A 31 -9.29 -14.71 3.58
CA GLN A 31 -9.70 -16.08 3.87
C GLN A 31 -8.89 -16.67 5.03
N ARG A 32 -7.56 -16.50 5.01
CA ARG A 32 -6.68 -17.03 6.05
C ARG A 32 -6.97 -16.40 7.42
N CYS A 33 -7.12 -15.09 7.49
CA CYS A 33 -7.42 -14.35 8.72
C CYS A 33 -8.81 -14.71 9.28
N SER A 34 -9.81 -14.91 8.41
CA SER A 34 -11.13 -15.42 8.83
C SER A 34 -11.03 -16.79 9.49
N HIS A 35 -10.13 -17.66 9.03
CA HIS A 35 -9.92 -18.98 9.63
C HIS A 35 -9.16 -18.95 10.97
N THR A 36 -8.22 -18.01 11.14
CA THR A 36 -7.42 -17.90 12.38
C THR A 36 -8.04 -16.99 13.44
N GLY A 37 -9.02 -16.17 13.06
CA GLY A 37 -9.57 -15.12 13.92
C GLY A 37 -8.68 -13.88 14.01
N ASP A 38 -7.71 -13.73 13.09
CA ASP A 38 -6.87 -12.55 13.00
C ASP A 38 -7.65 -11.36 12.41
N GLU A 39 -7.35 -10.16 12.89
CA GLU A 39 -7.95 -8.93 12.41
C GLU A 39 -7.19 -8.42 11.17
N LEU A 40 -7.89 -8.34 10.04
CA LEU A 40 -7.37 -7.77 8.80
C LEU A 40 -8.09 -6.45 8.49
N ILE A 41 -7.33 -5.37 8.29
CA ILE A 41 -7.84 -4.07 7.88
C ILE A 41 -7.15 -3.63 6.58
N PHE A 42 -7.95 -3.32 5.57
CA PHE A 42 -7.46 -2.81 4.29
C PHE A 42 -7.31 -1.28 4.35
N LEU A 43 -6.16 -0.76 3.95
CA LEU A 43 -5.93 0.67 3.79
C LEU A 43 -6.28 1.05 2.36
N ILE A 44 -7.24 1.96 2.18
CA ILE A 44 -7.69 2.45 0.87
C ILE A 44 -7.49 3.96 0.79
N CYS A 45 -7.43 4.52 -0.42
CA CYS A 45 -7.43 5.97 -0.64
C CYS A 45 -8.65 6.41 -1.46
N ASP A 46 -9.19 5.52 -2.30
CA ASP A 46 -10.40 5.70 -3.09
C ASP A 46 -11.48 4.68 -2.67
N PRO A 47 -12.70 5.12 -2.28
CA PRO A 47 -13.82 4.22 -1.99
C PRO A 47 -14.15 3.22 -3.10
N ALA A 48 -13.87 3.53 -4.37
CA ALA A 48 -14.08 2.60 -5.47
C ALA A 48 -13.22 1.33 -5.37
N GLN A 49 -12.10 1.37 -4.62
CA GLN A 49 -11.24 0.21 -4.35
C GLN A 49 -11.99 -0.89 -3.58
N LEU A 50 -13.00 -0.55 -2.77
CA LEU A 50 -13.81 -1.52 -2.05
C LEU A 50 -14.47 -2.55 -2.97
N ARG A 51 -14.78 -2.17 -4.22
CA ARG A 51 -15.40 -3.06 -5.22
C ARG A 51 -14.46 -4.17 -5.70
N LEU A 52 -13.16 -4.02 -5.46
CA LEU A 52 -12.11 -4.95 -5.84
C LEU A 52 -11.67 -5.84 -4.68
N LEU A 53 -12.09 -5.51 -3.45
CA LEU A 53 -11.76 -6.24 -2.23
C LEU A 53 -12.84 -7.28 -1.91
N PRO A 54 -12.53 -8.28 -1.06
CA PRO A 54 -13.53 -9.23 -0.58
C PRO A 54 -14.69 -8.54 0.17
N ASP A 55 -15.88 -9.12 0.12
CA ASP A 55 -17.02 -8.63 0.89
C ASP A 55 -16.82 -8.84 2.39
N GLY A 56 -17.40 -7.95 3.21
CA GLY A 56 -17.35 -8.05 4.67
C GLY A 56 -16.00 -7.66 5.29
N ILE A 57 -15.09 -7.08 4.50
CA ILE A 57 -13.82 -6.57 4.99
C ILE A 57 -13.99 -5.33 5.87
N ARG A 58 -12.98 -5.06 6.70
CA ARG A 58 -12.80 -3.77 7.35
C ARG A 58 -11.82 -2.96 6.52
N ALA A 59 -12.19 -1.74 6.16
CA ALA A 59 -11.32 -0.81 5.47
C ALA A 59 -11.16 0.50 6.26
N LEU A 60 -9.99 1.10 6.15
CA LEU A 60 -9.69 2.43 6.66
C LEU A 60 -9.20 3.29 5.50
N GLN A 61 -9.76 4.49 5.37
CA GLN A 61 -9.33 5.44 4.36
C GLN A 61 -8.09 6.21 4.85
N LEU A 62 -7.09 6.30 3.99
CA LEU A 62 -5.86 7.07 4.12
C LEU A 62 -5.70 7.98 2.91
N HIS A 63 -4.66 8.82 2.94
CA HIS A 63 -4.28 9.62 1.79
C HIS A 63 -3.66 8.75 0.69
N GLU A 64 -3.71 9.28 -0.54
CA GLU A 64 -3.05 8.72 -1.71
C GLU A 64 -1.55 8.45 -1.47
N PRO A 65 -0.99 7.34 -1.97
CA PRO A 65 0.43 7.02 -1.83
C PRO A 65 1.43 8.10 -2.26
N THR A 66 1.02 8.96 -3.19
CA THR A 66 1.81 10.08 -3.69
C THR A 66 1.51 11.39 -2.96
N SER A 67 0.94 11.32 -1.75
CA SER A 67 0.71 12.50 -0.93
C SER A 67 2.00 12.94 -0.24
N ILE A 68 2.10 14.25 0.01
CA ILE A 68 3.15 14.83 0.86
C ILE A 68 3.05 14.30 2.31
N LEU A 69 1.89 13.76 2.70
CA LEU A 69 1.65 13.17 4.01
C LEU A 69 2.24 11.75 4.16
N GLU A 70 2.70 11.10 3.08
CA GLU A 70 3.20 9.72 3.13
C GLU A 70 4.30 9.47 4.17
N PRO A 71 5.25 10.39 4.43
CA PRO A 71 6.24 10.23 5.49
C PRO A 71 5.64 10.16 6.90
N THR A 72 4.42 10.67 7.09
CA THR A 72 3.71 10.66 8.38
C THR A 72 2.80 9.44 8.56
N THR A 73 2.57 8.65 7.50
CA THR A 73 1.76 7.42 7.53
C THR A 73 2.12 6.49 8.68
N PRO A 74 3.41 6.22 9.00
CA PRO A 74 3.74 5.29 10.07
C PRO A 74 3.24 5.72 11.45
N GLN A 75 3.27 7.02 11.72
CA GLN A 75 2.78 7.58 12.98
C GLN A 75 1.26 7.47 13.07
N ALA A 76 0.55 7.72 11.97
CA ALA A 76 -0.90 7.52 11.90
C ALA A 76 -1.27 6.04 12.10
N LEU A 77 -0.50 5.12 11.52
CA LEU A 77 -0.73 3.68 11.67
C LEU A 77 -0.43 3.17 13.09
N ASN A 78 0.52 3.75 13.82
CA ASN A 78 0.79 3.38 15.21
C ASN A 78 -0.44 3.52 16.13
N ALA A 79 -1.31 4.51 15.88
CA ALA A 79 -2.54 4.70 16.65
C ALA A 79 -3.53 3.54 16.50
N LEU A 80 -3.38 2.72 15.45
CA LEU A 80 -4.17 1.51 15.23
C LEU A 80 -3.57 0.30 15.94
N HIS A 81 -2.41 0.43 16.59
CA HIS A 81 -1.69 -0.65 17.27
C HIS A 81 -1.59 -1.94 16.44
N PRO A 82 -1.13 -1.90 15.17
CA PRO A 82 -1.00 -3.10 14.36
C PRO A 82 0.20 -3.94 14.83
N ASP A 83 0.12 -5.25 14.65
CA ASP A 83 1.26 -6.14 14.80
C ASP A 83 2.15 -6.07 13.54
N VAL A 84 1.49 -6.05 12.37
CA VAL A 84 2.13 -6.09 11.06
C VAL A 84 1.42 -5.16 10.10
N VAL A 85 2.19 -4.49 9.23
CA VAL A 85 1.70 -3.74 8.08
C VAL A 85 2.38 -4.29 6.84
N PHE A 86 1.58 -4.62 5.83
CA PHE A 86 2.04 -5.03 4.51
C PHE A 86 1.77 -3.91 3.50
N SER A 87 2.77 -3.55 2.69
CA SER A 87 2.57 -2.68 1.53
C SER A 87 3.17 -3.28 0.26
N PRO A 88 2.42 -3.26 -0.87
CA PRO A 88 2.89 -3.86 -2.11
C PRO A 88 4.04 -3.05 -2.75
N MET A 89 4.31 -1.83 -2.28
CA MET A 89 5.33 -0.94 -2.82
C MET A 89 6.29 -0.47 -1.73
N PRO A 90 7.58 -0.20 -2.07
CA PRO A 90 8.60 0.22 -1.10
C PRO A 90 8.54 1.71 -0.76
N THR A 91 7.37 2.32 -0.83
CA THR A 91 7.15 3.77 -0.73
C THR A 91 6.59 4.21 0.60
N MET A 92 6.01 3.30 1.39
CA MET A 92 5.55 3.62 2.74
C MET A 92 6.75 3.94 3.64
N GLY A 93 6.66 5.06 4.37
CA GLY A 93 7.67 5.43 5.36
C GLY A 93 7.87 4.34 6.42
N SER A 94 9.05 4.34 7.05
CA SER A 94 9.38 3.38 8.12
C SER A 94 9.81 4.06 9.43
N LEU A 95 9.93 5.38 9.44
CA LEU A 95 10.45 6.13 10.58
C LEU A 95 9.42 6.18 11.71
N GLY A 96 9.82 5.77 12.92
CA GLY A 96 8.98 5.85 14.12
C GLY A 96 7.85 4.82 14.23
N ARG A 97 7.80 3.81 13.37
CA ARG A 97 6.83 2.70 13.48
C ARG A 97 7.08 1.83 14.72
N THR A 98 6.01 1.33 15.34
CA THR A 98 6.07 0.37 16.46
C THR A 98 5.62 -1.04 16.07
N TYR A 99 5.45 -1.30 14.78
CA TYR A 99 4.92 -2.54 14.20
C TYR A 99 5.88 -3.12 13.17
N ALA A 100 5.76 -4.41 12.83
CA ALA A 100 6.53 -5.02 11.74
C ALA A 100 6.05 -4.51 10.38
N LEU A 101 6.96 -4.09 9.50
CA LEU A 101 6.64 -3.57 8.17
C LEU A 101 7.20 -4.49 7.09
N ILE A 102 6.33 -4.99 6.23
CA ILE A 102 6.66 -5.80 5.06
C ILE A 102 6.45 -4.93 3.83
N LEU A 103 7.53 -4.70 3.08
CA LEU A 103 7.50 -3.96 1.81
C LEU A 103 7.87 -4.92 0.69
N THR A 104 7.06 -4.99 -0.35
CA THR A 104 7.43 -5.70 -1.57
C THR A 104 7.86 -4.72 -2.65
N GLN A 105 8.74 -5.16 -3.54
CA GLN A 105 9.16 -4.42 -4.71
C GLN A 105 8.68 -5.15 -5.95
N HIS A 106 7.65 -4.63 -6.60
CA HIS A 106 7.05 -5.24 -7.79
C HIS A 106 7.72 -4.86 -9.10
N ASP A 107 8.44 -3.75 -9.15
CA ASP A 107 9.05 -3.27 -10.38
C ASP A 107 10.48 -2.77 -10.17
N LEU A 108 11.39 -3.31 -10.97
CA LEU A 108 12.79 -2.88 -11.06
C LEU A 108 13.04 -1.99 -12.29
N ILE A 109 12.05 -1.83 -13.19
CA ILE A 109 12.12 -0.94 -14.37
C ILE A 109 12.53 0.46 -13.93
N TYR A 110 12.05 0.91 -12.78
CA TYR A 110 12.39 2.16 -12.13
C TYR A 110 13.89 2.34 -11.82
N TYR A 111 14.59 1.26 -11.52
CA TYR A 111 16.04 1.29 -11.30
C TYR A 111 16.83 1.15 -12.60
N HIS A 112 16.19 0.62 -13.66
CA HIS A 112 16.82 0.40 -14.95
C HIS A 112 16.68 1.60 -15.91
N HIS A 113 15.58 2.36 -15.85
CA HIS A 113 15.32 3.48 -16.75
C HIS A 113 15.47 4.83 -16.02
N ARG A 114 16.47 5.62 -16.44
CA ARG A 114 16.77 6.94 -15.86
C ARG A 114 15.69 8.00 -16.08
N THR A 115 14.73 7.77 -16.96
CA THR A 115 13.70 8.76 -17.31
C THR A 115 12.46 8.55 -16.45
N PRO A 116 12.09 9.50 -15.57
CA PRO A 116 10.91 9.37 -14.75
C PRO A 116 9.65 9.41 -15.61
N PRO A 117 8.65 8.55 -15.35
CA PRO A 117 7.32 8.61 -15.94
C PRO A 117 6.73 10.03 -15.92
N ALA A 118 6.01 10.40 -17.00
CA ALA A 118 5.49 11.77 -17.18
C ALA A 118 4.30 12.09 -16.26
N ASP A 119 3.60 11.06 -15.78
CA ASP A 119 2.46 11.08 -14.86
C ASP A 119 2.86 11.25 -13.39
N LEU A 120 4.15 11.15 -13.06
CA LEU A 120 4.62 11.39 -11.69
C LEU A 120 4.51 12.87 -11.31
N PRO A 121 4.08 13.18 -10.06
CA PRO A 121 4.14 14.52 -9.51
C PRO A 121 5.55 15.12 -9.61
N LEU A 122 5.63 16.44 -9.85
CA LEU A 122 6.89 17.14 -10.10
C LEU A 122 7.95 16.90 -9.02
N TRP A 123 7.54 16.82 -7.75
CA TRP A 123 8.45 16.59 -6.62
C TRP A 123 9.07 15.18 -6.64
N LEU A 124 8.31 14.15 -7.04
CA LEU A 124 8.83 12.79 -7.26
C LEU A 124 9.81 12.75 -8.43
N ARG A 125 9.52 13.50 -9.51
CA ARG A 125 10.42 13.61 -10.67
C ARG A 125 11.74 14.32 -10.32
N ILE A 126 11.71 15.29 -9.40
CA ILE A 126 12.92 15.95 -8.89
C ILE A 126 13.74 14.98 -8.05
N GLY A 127 13.11 14.26 -7.11
CA GLY A 127 13.78 13.23 -6.31
C GLY A 127 14.45 12.17 -7.18
N TRP A 128 13.75 11.73 -8.23
CA TRP A 128 14.26 10.80 -9.24
C TRP A 128 15.55 11.27 -9.91
N ARG A 129 15.54 12.52 -10.43
CA ARG A 129 16.70 13.10 -11.11
C ARG A 129 17.89 13.34 -10.17
N ALA A 130 17.63 13.51 -8.87
CA ALA A 130 18.68 13.63 -7.87
C ALA A 130 19.29 12.26 -7.48
N SER A 131 18.54 11.17 -7.68
CA SER A 131 18.99 9.80 -7.39
C SER A 131 19.66 9.06 -8.56
N SER A 132 19.65 9.65 -9.76
CA SER A 132 20.23 9.12 -11.00
C SER A 132 21.53 9.82 -11.39
#